data_AF-A0A6I4TPS8-F1
#
_entry.id   AF-A0A6I4TPS8-F1
#
_cell.length_a   1.000
_cell.length_b   1.000
_cell.length_c   1.000
_cell.angle_alpha   90.00
_cell.angle_beta   90.00
_cell.angle_gamma   90.00
#
_symmetry.space_group_name_H-M   'P 1'
#
loop_
_entity.id
_entity.type
_entity.pdbx_description
1 polymer ?
#
loop_
_entity_poly.entity_id
_entity_poly.type
_entity_poly.pdbx_seq_one_letter_code
_entity_poly.pdbx_strand_id
1 'polypeptide(L)'
;MRKAVLVAVLAFVLPACSEEKQESVPAEDIAEQLEGAAAQSSPAAREVLEDAATEARQHERLPPADEAGGFAQEALQEAAKTPAGDASPTGPDVTQRQSPAPVGQR
;
A
#
# COMPACT_ATOMS: atom_id res chain seq x y z
N MET A 1 -40.97 -11.06 41.09
CA MET A 1 -40.35 -12.11 40.26
C MET A 1 -39.01 -11.60 39.77
N ARG A 2 -37.89 -12.18 40.24
CA ARG A 2 -36.52 -11.76 39.89
C ARG A 2 -36.16 -12.43 38.57
N LYS A 3 -36.20 -11.70 37.46
CA LYS A 3 -35.81 -12.22 36.15
C LYS A 3 -34.29 -12.13 36.03
N ALA A 4 -33.64 -13.29 36.08
CA ALA A 4 -32.24 -13.47 35.75
C ALA A 4 -32.07 -13.27 34.23
N VAL A 5 -31.29 -12.27 33.84
CA VAL A 5 -30.81 -12.12 32.47
C VAL A 5 -29.48 -12.86 32.39
N LEU A 6 -29.53 -14.05 31.81
CA LEU A 6 -28.36 -14.82 31.38
C LEU A 6 -27.63 -14.03 30.30
N VAL A 7 -26.52 -13.40 30.67
CA VAL A 7 -25.59 -12.81 29.70
C VAL A 7 -24.85 -13.96 29.02
N ALA A 8 -25.20 -14.18 27.76
CA ALA A 8 -24.48 -15.06 26.86
C ALA A 8 -23.08 -14.49 26.60
N VAL A 9 -22.07 -15.03 27.30
CA VAL A 9 -20.67 -14.87 26.91
C VAL A 9 -20.38 -15.96 25.88
N LEU A 10 -20.68 -15.64 24.62
CA LEU A 10 -20.31 -16.47 23.49
C LEU A 10 -18.92 -16.04 23.02
N ALA A 11 -17.99 -17.00 23.08
CA ALA A 11 -16.86 -17.19 22.16
C ALA A 11 -15.83 -16.06 22.01
N PHE A 12 -14.63 -16.32 22.54
CA PHE A 12 -13.37 -16.34 21.80
C PHE A 12 -12.39 -17.05 22.75
N VAL A 13 -12.45 -18.38 22.86
CA VAL A 13 -11.54 -19.27 22.12
C VAL A 13 -10.37 -18.46 21.58
N LEU A 14 -9.34 -18.29 22.41
CA LEU A 14 -7.99 -17.98 21.96
C LEU A 14 -7.66 -19.01 20.88
N PRO A 15 -7.59 -18.65 19.58
CA PRO A 15 -6.81 -19.49 18.70
C PRO A 15 -5.37 -19.34 19.17
N ALA A 16 -4.66 -20.45 19.14
CA ALA A 16 -3.25 -20.53 19.42
C ALA A 16 -2.51 -19.28 18.89
N CYS A 17 -1.55 -18.79 19.66
CA CYS A 17 -0.30 -18.36 19.06
C CYS A 17 0.24 -19.55 18.26
N SER A 18 -0.34 -19.78 17.08
CA SER A 18 0.42 -20.33 15.98
C SER A 18 1.49 -19.28 15.76
N GLU A 19 2.68 -19.54 16.26
CA GLU A 19 3.87 -19.30 15.47
C GLU A 19 3.64 -20.00 14.12
N GLU A 20 2.78 -19.42 13.26
CA GLU A 20 2.92 -19.57 11.84
C GLU A 20 4.32 -19.01 11.60
N LYS A 21 5.30 -19.92 11.53
CA LYS A 21 6.49 -19.69 10.75
C LYS A 21 5.98 -19.09 9.44
N GLN A 22 6.07 -17.77 9.31
CA GLN A 22 6.01 -17.12 8.01
C GLN A 22 7.20 -17.72 7.26
N GLU A 23 6.92 -18.84 6.59
CA GLU A 23 7.91 -19.59 5.85
C GLU A 23 8.28 -18.71 4.67
N SER A 24 9.59 -18.56 4.46
CA SER A 24 10.13 -17.82 3.33
C SER A 24 9.42 -18.29 2.06
N VAL A 25 8.83 -17.38 1.30
CA VAL A 25 8.14 -17.71 0.04
C VAL A 25 9.15 -17.74 -1.10
N PRO A 26 8.85 -18.47 -2.20
CA PRO A 26 9.64 -18.39 -3.42
C PRO A 26 9.84 -16.93 -3.81
N ALA A 27 11.07 -16.54 -4.10
CA ALA A 27 11.34 -15.14 -4.44
C ALA A 27 10.64 -14.70 -5.74
N GLU A 28 10.30 -15.65 -6.60
CA GLU A 28 9.47 -15.44 -7.80
C GLU A 28 8.08 -14.88 -7.44
N ASP A 29 7.43 -15.42 -6.40
CA ASP A 29 6.10 -14.94 -5.95
C ASP A 29 6.19 -13.51 -5.38
N ILE A 30 7.32 -13.15 -4.79
CA ILE A 30 7.59 -11.78 -4.32
C ILE A 30 7.83 -10.85 -5.51
N ALA A 31 8.60 -11.30 -6.51
CA ALA A 31 8.85 -10.55 -7.73
C ALA A 31 7.55 -10.27 -8.50
N GLU A 32 6.66 -11.27 -8.64
CA GLU A 32 5.35 -11.08 -9.28
C GLU A 32 4.46 -10.08 -8.54
N GLN A 33 4.48 -10.10 -7.20
CA GLN A 33 3.73 -9.12 -6.39
C GLN A 33 4.28 -7.70 -6.57
N LEU A 34 5.60 -7.55 -6.60
CA LEU A 34 6.26 -6.26 -6.84
C LEU A 34 5.97 -5.75 -8.26
N GLU A 35 6.03 -6.60 -9.28
CA GLU A 35 5.62 -6.26 -10.67
C GLU A 35 4.14 -5.86 -10.75
N GLY A 36 3.26 -6.58 -10.04
CA GLY A 36 1.84 -6.26 -9.94
C GLY A 36 1.57 -4.91 -9.27
N ALA A 37 2.37 -4.55 -8.26
CA ALA A 37 2.34 -3.23 -7.64
C ALA A 37 2.92 -2.16 -8.57
N ALA A 38 4.00 -2.46 -9.30
CA ALA A 38 4.64 -1.58 -10.27
C ALA A 38 3.68 -1.17 -11.38
N ALA A 39 2.87 -2.12 -11.88
CA ALA A 39 1.86 -1.88 -12.92
C ALA A 39 0.76 -0.88 -12.49
N GLN A 40 0.51 -0.73 -11.19
CA GLN A 40 -0.48 0.19 -10.62
C GLN A 40 0.13 1.48 -10.07
N SER A 41 1.46 1.61 -10.14
CA SER A 41 2.21 2.71 -9.55
C SER A 41 2.54 3.81 -10.56
N SER A 42 3.00 4.96 -10.06
CA SER A 42 3.53 6.03 -10.91
C SER A 42 4.79 5.57 -11.66
N PRO A 43 5.21 6.23 -12.76
CA PRO A 43 6.39 5.83 -13.51
C PRO A 43 7.67 5.74 -12.66
N ALA A 44 7.87 6.68 -11.72
CA ALA A 44 9.02 6.66 -10.82
C ALA A 44 8.96 5.53 -9.78
N ALA A 45 7.77 5.27 -9.23
CA ALA A 45 7.56 4.16 -8.30
C ALA A 45 7.65 2.79 -8.99
N ARG A 46 7.23 2.73 -10.26
CA ARG A 46 7.30 1.54 -11.10
C ARG A 46 8.75 1.10 -11.33
N GLU A 47 9.64 2.02 -11.67
CA GLU A 47 11.06 1.72 -11.88
C GLU A 47 11.69 1.09 -10.62
N VAL A 48 11.44 1.67 -9.44
CA VAL A 48 11.91 1.12 -8.16
C VAL A 48 11.34 -0.28 -7.89
N LEU A 49 10.06 -0.52 -8.20
CA LEU A 49 9.42 -1.82 -7.96
C LEU A 49 9.86 -2.89 -8.98
N GLU A 50 10.11 -2.52 -10.24
CA GLU A 50 10.64 -3.42 -11.27
C GLU A 50 12.11 -3.80 -11.00
N ASP A 51 12.91 -2.85 -10.53
CA ASP A 51 14.28 -3.10 -10.07
C ASP A 51 14.28 -4.03 -8.86
N ALA A 52 13.42 -3.78 -7.86
CA ALA A 52 13.26 -4.64 -6.70
C ALA A 52 12.75 -6.05 -7.07
N ALA A 53 11.84 -6.17 -8.05
CA ALA A 53 11.40 -7.47 -8.54
C ALA A 53 12.54 -8.23 -9.24
N THR A 54 13.38 -7.52 -9.99
CA THR A 54 14.57 -8.10 -10.63
C THR A 54 15.58 -8.56 -9.58
N GLU A 55 15.82 -7.78 -8.53
CA GLU A 55 16.65 -8.17 -7.40
C GLU A 55 16.05 -9.35 -6.64
N ALA A 56 14.74 -9.38 -6.41
CA ALA A 56 14.05 -10.49 -5.76
C ALA A 56 14.32 -11.83 -6.49
N ARG A 57 14.26 -11.84 -7.82
CA ARG A 57 14.56 -13.04 -8.64
C ARG A 57 15.99 -13.56 -8.50
N GLN A 58 16.92 -12.78 -7.95
CA GLN A 58 18.29 -13.24 -7.65
C GLN A 58 18.36 -14.08 -6.37
N HIS A 59 17.29 -14.11 -5.58
CA HIS A 59 17.19 -14.89 -4.36
C HIS A 59 16.40 -16.18 -4.59
N GLU A 60 16.72 -17.22 -3.82
CA GLU A 60 15.95 -18.48 -3.87
C GLU A 60 14.63 -18.36 -3.09
N ARG A 61 14.68 -17.66 -1.95
CA ARG A 61 13.58 -17.47 -1.01
C ARG A 61 13.71 -16.11 -0.37
N LEU A 62 12.57 -15.45 -0.14
CA LEU A 62 12.50 -14.18 0.56
C LEU A 62 11.43 -14.22 1.65
N PRO A 63 11.50 -13.31 2.64
CA PRO A 63 10.37 -13.06 3.52
C PRO A 63 9.11 -12.72 2.72
N PRO A 64 7.92 -13.09 3.22
CA PRO A 64 6.66 -12.72 2.59
C PRO A 64 6.50 -11.19 2.48
N ALA A 65 5.70 -10.75 1.51
CA ALA A 65 5.60 -9.32 1.19
C ALA A 65 4.94 -8.48 2.31
N ASP A 66 4.16 -9.13 3.17
CA ASP A 66 3.52 -8.57 4.36
C ASP A 66 4.40 -8.59 5.62
N GLU A 67 5.60 -9.16 5.56
CA GLU A 67 6.52 -9.18 6.70
C GLU A 67 7.11 -7.79 6.98
N ALA A 68 6.86 -7.29 8.20
CA ALA A 68 7.33 -6.00 8.66
C ALA A 68 8.85 -5.86 8.60
N GLY A 69 9.33 -4.99 7.71
CA GLY A 69 10.77 -4.76 7.50
C GLY A 69 11.45 -5.79 6.60
N GLY A 70 10.67 -6.62 5.90
CA GLY A 70 11.18 -7.49 4.85
C GLY A 70 11.42 -6.74 3.53
N PHE A 71 12.17 -7.41 2.63
CA PHE A 71 12.60 -6.88 1.34
C PHE A 71 11.48 -6.17 0.55
N ALA A 72 10.34 -6.84 0.36
CA ALA A 72 9.24 -6.28 -0.43
C ALA A 72 8.62 -5.04 0.23
N GLN A 73 8.54 -5.02 1.56
CA GLN A 73 8.02 -3.87 2.29
C GLN A 73 8.98 -2.68 2.28
N GLU A 74 10.29 -2.92 2.23
CA GLU A 74 11.29 -1.88 1.98
C GLU A 74 11.14 -1.30 0.57
N ALA A 75 11.04 -2.16 -0.45
CA ALA A 75 10.83 -1.75 -1.84
C ALA A 75 9.55 -0.93 -2.02
N LEU A 76 8.43 -1.36 -1.42
CA LEU A 76 7.16 -0.62 -1.44
C LEU A 76 7.26 0.75 -0.73
N GLN A 77 7.99 0.83 0.38
CA GLN A 77 8.23 2.09 1.06
C GLN A 77 9.13 3.03 0.26
N GLU A 78 10.14 2.48 -0.43
CA GLU A 78 11.01 3.27 -1.30
C GLU A 78 10.24 3.79 -2.51
N ALA A 79 9.45 2.93 -3.16
CA ALA A 79 8.54 3.31 -4.23
C ALA A 79 7.56 4.41 -3.78
N ALA A 80 7.04 4.33 -2.55
CA ALA A 80 6.16 5.37 -1.98
C ALA A 80 6.88 6.70 -1.70
N LYS A 81 8.19 6.68 -1.48
CA LYS A 81 9.02 7.90 -1.32
C LYS A 81 9.39 8.52 -2.66
N THR A 82 9.27 7.78 -3.76
CA THR A 82 9.53 8.37 -5.08
C THR A 82 8.53 9.50 -5.34
N PRO A 83 8.97 10.60 -5.96
CA PRO A 83 8.05 11.63 -6.37
C PRO A 83 7.04 10.97 -7.31
N ALA A 84 5.77 10.93 -6.91
CA ALA A 84 4.68 10.54 -7.78
C ALA A 84 4.65 11.55 -8.91
N GLY A 85 5.45 11.30 -9.96
CA GLY A 85 5.69 12.25 -11.04
C GLY A 85 4.36 12.77 -11.51
N ASP A 86 4.11 14.06 -11.30
CA ASP A 86 2.86 14.77 -11.56
C ASP A 86 1.64 13.86 -11.73
N ALA A 87 1.26 13.16 -10.67
CA ALA A 87 -0.16 13.01 -10.39
C ALA A 87 -0.67 14.38 -9.92
N SER A 88 -0.48 15.41 -10.76
CA SER A 88 -1.34 16.57 -10.75
C SER A 88 -2.74 15.98 -10.76
N PRO A 89 -3.58 16.20 -9.74
CA PRO A 89 -4.97 15.97 -9.93
C PRO A 89 -5.31 16.83 -11.14
N THR A 90 -5.66 16.21 -12.26
CA THR A 90 -6.55 16.84 -13.23
C THR A 90 -7.94 16.99 -12.59
N GLY A 91 -8.00 17.46 -11.33
CA GLY A 91 -9.08 18.29 -10.88
C GLY A 91 -9.00 19.55 -11.73
N PRO A 92 -10.13 20.07 -12.22
CA PRO A 92 -10.10 21.17 -13.15
C PRO A 92 -9.28 22.30 -12.51
N ASP A 93 -8.21 22.69 -13.21
CA ASP A 93 -7.62 24.02 -13.11
C ASP A 93 -8.74 25.00 -13.50
N VAL A 94 -9.67 25.22 -12.58
CA VAL A 94 -10.45 26.44 -12.56
C VAL A 94 -9.49 27.45 -11.97
N THR A 95 -8.56 27.88 -12.81
CA THR A 95 -8.26 29.29 -13.06
C THR A 95 -9.24 30.18 -12.27
N GLN A 96 -8.95 30.41 -10.99
CA GLN A 96 -9.49 31.50 -10.20
C GLN A 96 -8.79 32.79 -10.66
N ARG A 97 -8.81 33.05 -11.97
CA ARG A 97 -8.73 34.41 -12.51
C ARG A 97 -10.14 35.00 -12.43
N GLN A 98 -10.67 35.14 -11.23
CA GLN A 98 -11.75 36.10 -11.00
C GLN A 98 -11.12 37.49 -10.99
N SER A 99 -10.97 38.03 -12.19
CA SER A 99 -11.01 39.47 -12.44
C SER A 99 -11.88 39.63 -13.68
N PRO A 100 -13.03 40.32 -13.53
CA PRO A 100 -12.98 41.77 -13.65
C PRO A 100 -13.85 42.52 -12.63
N ALA A 101 -13.40 43.73 -12.30
CA ALA A 101 -14.18 44.75 -11.59
C ALA A 101 -15.49 45.08 -12.33
N PRO A 102 -16.54 45.47 -11.61
CA PRO A 102 -17.50 46.43 -12.15
C PRO A 102 -17.18 47.84 -11.63
N VAL A 103 -16.84 48.66 -12.61
CA VAL A 103 -16.83 50.13 -12.65
C VAL A 103 -17.97 50.73 -11.82
N GLY A 104 -17.65 51.77 -11.05
CA GLY A 104 -18.64 52.59 -10.36
C GLY A 104 -19.72 53.09 -11.32
N GLN A 105 -20.97 52.92 -10.91
CA GLN A 105 -22.10 53.62 -11.51
C GLN A 105 -22.66 54.54 -10.43
N ARG A 106 -22.95 55.76 -10.88
CA ARG A 106 -23.24 56.98 -10.14
C ARG A 106 -24.40 56.88 -9.15
#